data_AF-A0AAV4D443-F1
#
_entry.id   AF-A0AAV4D443-F1
#
_cell.length_a   1.000
_cell.length_b   1.000
_cell.length_c   1.000
_cell.angle_alpha   90.00
_cell.angle_beta   90.00
_cell.angle_gamma   90.00
#
_symmetry.space_group_name_H-M   'P 1'
#
loop_
_entity.id
_entity.type
_entity.pdbx_description
1 polymer ?
#
loop_
_entity_poly.entity_id
_entity_poly.type
_entity_poly.pdbx_seq_one_letter_code
_entity_poly.pdbx_strand_id
1 'polypeptide(L)'
;MSFHHLLARSRPFSSSFLCSRGIFSTASLNKNRKSGVPKITPFRTKPLTYEEAVPPSRINVRKGWLSFNTTNLHEEKRAGETTFEDFLVRRFLIGTWHRSLASEVVIKRRHNMVILSFLVSMERLLPRQVYFLQGYTERLLSGWLKMPVKVELQTVASQRDMVFKKI
;
A
#
# COMPACT_ATOMS: atom_id res chain seq x y z
N MET A 1 16.67 60.02 49.86
CA MET A 1 16.22 58.69 50.32
C MET A 1 15.03 58.27 49.48
N SER A 2 15.08 57.03 49.02
CA SER A 2 14.18 56.37 48.07
C SER A 2 12.68 56.46 48.46
N PHE A 3 11.79 56.58 47.48
CA PHE A 3 10.87 55.50 47.08
C PHE A 3 9.94 55.96 45.93
N HIS A 4 10.04 55.24 44.80
CA HIS A 4 9.09 55.23 43.69
C HIS A 4 7.78 54.51 44.09
N HIS A 5 6.64 54.94 43.53
CA HIS A 5 5.60 54.12 42.86
C HIS A 5 4.40 55.05 42.51
N LEU A 6 4.24 55.48 41.24
CA LEU A 6 3.44 54.85 40.17
C LEU A 6 1.96 54.62 40.54
N LEU A 7 1.05 55.33 39.86
CA LEU A 7 -0.27 54.86 39.38
C LEU A 7 -0.75 55.85 38.29
N ALA A 8 -0.68 55.44 37.01
CA ALA A 8 -1.79 54.91 36.23
C ALA A 8 -2.49 55.98 35.38
N ARG A 9 -1.90 56.28 34.22
CA ARG A 9 -2.59 56.99 33.13
C ARG A 9 -3.08 55.95 32.13
N SER A 10 -4.36 55.60 32.23
CA SER A 10 -5.10 54.82 31.24
C SER A 10 -4.96 55.44 29.84
N ARG A 11 -4.49 54.65 28.88
CA ARG A 11 -4.69 54.90 27.45
C ARG A 11 -5.43 53.70 26.84
N PRO A 12 -6.44 53.93 26.00
CA PRO A 12 -7.17 52.84 25.35
C PRO A 12 -6.26 52.24 24.29
N PHE A 13 -5.91 50.95 24.44
CA PHE A 13 -5.18 50.23 23.39
C PHE A 13 -6.18 49.83 22.29
N SER A 14 -6.53 50.80 21.45
CA SER A 14 -7.05 50.52 20.12
C SER A 14 -5.88 50.03 19.27
N SER A 15 -5.69 48.72 19.21
CA SER A 15 -5.10 48.10 18.03
C SER A 15 -5.99 46.92 17.66
N SER A 16 -6.88 47.17 16.71
CA SER A 16 -7.39 46.13 15.83
C SER A 16 -6.18 45.37 15.27
N PHE A 17 -5.86 44.21 15.82
CA PHE A 17 -4.96 43.27 15.18
C PHE A 17 -5.66 42.79 13.91
N LEU A 18 -5.50 43.56 12.83
CA LEU A 18 -5.66 43.07 11.48
C LEU A 18 -4.69 41.90 11.35
N CYS A 19 -5.20 40.70 11.59
CA CYS A 19 -4.55 39.47 11.19
C CYS A 19 -4.40 39.56 9.66
N SER A 20 -3.26 40.10 9.22
CA SER A 20 -2.86 40.06 7.83
C SER A 20 -2.80 38.59 7.44
N ARG A 21 -3.81 38.14 6.68
CA ARG A 21 -3.76 36.89 5.94
C ARG A 21 -2.68 37.07 4.87
N GLY A 22 -1.44 36.76 5.21
CA GLY A 22 -0.35 36.71 4.23
C GLY A 22 -0.64 35.62 3.20
N ILE A 23 -0.81 36.01 1.94
CA ILE A 23 -0.79 35.06 0.82
C ILE A 23 0.67 34.67 0.60
N PHE A 24 1.02 33.41 0.89
CA PHE A 24 2.31 32.87 0.48
C PHE A 24 2.31 32.73 -1.06
N SER A 25 3.05 33.60 -1.75
CA SER A 25 3.24 33.56 -3.21
C SER A 25 4.40 32.67 -3.67
N THR A 26 5.15 32.08 -2.72
CA THR A 26 6.23 31.15 -3.04
C THR A 26 5.66 29.83 -3.53
N ALA A 27 6.22 29.29 -4.62
CA ALA A 27 5.78 28.01 -5.17
C ALA A 27 5.89 26.91 -4.10
N SER A 28 4.77 26.25 -3.77
CA SER A 28 4.77 25.12 -2.86
C SER A 28 5.59 23.97 -3.46
N LEU A 29 6.84 23.81 -3.02
CA LEU A 29 7.68 22.71 -3.48
C LEU A 29 7.20 21.43 -2.78
N ASN A 30 6.34 20.67 -3.47
CA ASN A 30 5.69 19.43 -3.01
C ASN A 30 6.68 18.25 -2.83
N LYS A 31 7.85 18.47 -2.21
CA LYS A 31 8.91 17.48 -1.98
C LYS A 31 8.43 16.26 -1.18
N ASN A 32 7.37 16.43 -0.39
CA ASN A 32 6.77 15.40 0.47
C ASN A 32 5.66 14.57 -0.18
N ARG A 33 5.25 14.87 -1.43
CA ARG A 33 4.15 14.17 -2.11
C ARG A 33 4.69 13.02 -2.97
N LYS A 34 5.36 12.05 -2.36
CA LYS A 34 5.87 10.86 -3.08
C LYS A 34 4.87 9.71 -2.95
N SER A 35 4.13 9.44 -4.02
CA SER A 35 3.25 8.27 -4.09
C SER A 35 4.08 6.99 -4.14
N GLY A 36 3.73 5.99 -3.33
CA GLY A 36 4.37 4.66 -3.35
C GLY A 36 5.86 4.66 -2.99
N VAL A 37 6.36 5.68 -2.28
CA VAL A 37 7.75 5.72 -1.80
C VAL A 37 7.76 5.80 -0.27
N PRO A 38 8.28 4.78 0.44
CA PRO A 38 8.32 4.82 1.88
C PRO A 38 9.33 5.86 2.38
N LYS A 39 8.98 6.56 3.47
CA LYS A 39 9.86 7.55 4.12
C LYS A 39 10.97 6.85 4.88
N ILE A 40 12.19 7.36 4.75
CA ILE A 40 13.39 6.88 5.44
C ILE A 40 13.21 7.03 6.95
N THR A 41 13.59 6.01 7.71
CA THR A 41 13.63 6.06 9.17
C THR A 41 15.01 6.53 9.64
N PRO A 42 15.11 7.28 10.76
CA PRO A 42 16.39 7.79 11.24
C PRO A 42 17.44 6.68 11.47
N PHE A 43 17.01 5.53 11.98
CA PHE A 43 17.89 4.42 12.34
C PHE A 43 17.93 3.28 11.32
N ARG A 44 17.32 3.47 10.15
CA ARG A 44 17.20 2.45 9.10
C ARG A 44 16.68 1.09 9.58
N THR A 45 15.69 1.11 10.46
CA THR A 45 15.18 -0.09 11.12
C THR A 45 14.08 -0.79 10.32
N LYS A 46 13.40 -0.09 9.40
CA LYS A 46 12.24 -0.64 8.71
C LYS A 46 12.68 -1.54 7.55
N PRO A 47 12.38 -2.85 7.58
CA PRO A 47 12.60 -3.72 6.44
C PRO A 47 11.59 -3.44 5.32
N LEU A 48 12.03 -3.52 4.08
CA LEU A 48 11.21 -3.45 2.89
C LEU A 48 11.42 -4.67 2.01
N THR A 49 10.33 -5.13 1.41
CA THR A 49 10.37 -6.08 0.31
C THR A 49 10.81 -5.39 -0.98
N TYR A 50 11.15 -6.18 -2.00
CA TYR A 50 11.56 -5.66 -3.30
C TYR A 50 10.50 -4.73 -3.91
N GLU A 51 9.23 -5.14 -3.90
CA GLU A 51 8.11 -4.37 -4.49
C GLU A 51 7.89 -3.01 -3.81
N GLU A 52 8.07 -2.96 -2.48
CA GLU A 52 7.95 -1.74 -1.68
C GLU A 52 9.17 -0.81 -1.81
N ALA A 53 10.36 -1.37 -2.01
CA ALA A 53 11.60 -0.61 -2.08
C ALA A 53 11.77 0.14 -3.41
N VAL A 54 11.15 -0.34 -4.49
CA VAL A 54 11.24 0.25 -5.83
C VAL A 54 10.13 1.28 -6.05
N PRO A 55 10.47 2.55 -6.36
CA PRO A 55 9.49 3.61 -6.55
C PRO A 55 8.61 3.36 -7.80
N PRO A 56 7.39 3.92 -7.86
CA PRO A 56 6.49 3.74 -9.00
C PRO A 56 7.05 4.23 -10.34
N SER A 57 7.93 5.23 -10.34
CA SER A 57 8.57 5.72 -11.56
C SER A 57 9.47 4.70 -12.26
N ARG A 58 9.78 3.56 -11.61
CA ARG A 58 10.59 2.47 -12.17
C ARG A 58 9.79 1.21 -12.46
N ILE A 59 8.46 1.30 -12.52
CA ILE A 59 7.60 0.26 -13.10
C ILE A 59 8.01 0.07 -14.57
N ASN A 60 8.04 -1.18 -15.02
CA ASN A 60 8.52 -1.65 -16.33
C ASN A 60 10.06 -1.60 -16.55
N VAL A 61 10.83 -1.04 -15.62
CA VAL A 61 12.31 -1.01 -15.71
C VAL A 61 12.95 -1.92 -14.67
N ARG A 62 12.56 -1.74 -13.39
CA ARG A 62 13.04 -2.58 -12.29
C ARG A 62 11.98 -3.55 -11.82
N LYS A 63 10.76 -3.04 -11.61
CA LYS A 63 9.61 -3.86 -11.19
C LYS A 63 8.59 -4.04 -12.30
N GLY A 64 7.93 -5.19 -12.31
CA GLY A 64 6.87 -5.53 -13.25
C GLY A 64 5.49 -5.05 -12.79
N TRP A 65 4.45 -5.67 -13.34
CA TRP A 65 3.06 -5.48 -12.95
C TRP A 65 2.62 -6.61 -12.02
N LEU A 66 1.73 -6.29 -11.08
CA LEU A 66 1.16 -7.29 -10.15
C LEU A 66 -0.15 -7.89 -10.66
N SER A 67 -0.72 -7.32 -11.73
CA SER A 67 -1.93 -7.81 -12.38
C SER A 67 -1.69 -7.89 -13.87
N PHE A 68 -1.75 -9.10 -14.43
CA PHE A 68 -1.61 -9.34 -15.86
C PHE A 68 -2.98 -9.71 -16.44
N ASN A 69 -3.49 -8.88 -17.33
CA ASN A 69 -4.75 -9.06 -18.05
C ASN A 69 -4.65 -8.38 -19.43
N THR A 70 -5.65 -8.60 -20.28
CA THR A 70 -5.74 -7.96 -21.61
C THR A 70 -6.57 -6.70 -21.59
N THR A 71 -7.33 -6.43 -20.52
CA THR A 71 -8.40 -5.41 -20.52
C THR A 71 -7.93 -3.97 -20.58
N ASN A 72 -6.64 -3.73 -20.36
CA ASN A 72 -6.03 -2.40 -20.46
C ASN A 72 -5.40 -2.14 -21.85
N LEU A 73 -5.56 -3.06 -22.80
CA LEU A 73 -5.15 -2.85 -24.18
C LEU A 73 -6.07 -1.84 -24.88
N HIS A 74 -5.59 -1.30 -26.00
CA HIS A 74 -6.39 -0.39 -26.82
C HIS A 74 -7.70 -1.07 -27.25
N GLU A 75 -8.81 -0.32 -27.23
CA GLU A 75 -10.18 -0.77 -27.60
C GLU A 75 -10.88 -1.77 -26.66
N GLU A 76 -10.25 -2.17 -25.55
CA GLU A 76 -10.87 -3.05 -24.56
C GLU A 76 -11.84 -2.29 -23.64
N LYS A 77 -12.98 -2.90 -23.35
CA LYS A 77 -14.10 -2.22 -22.63
C LYS A 77 -14.20 -2.59 -21.16
N ARG A 78 -13.59 -3.71 -20.74
CA ARG A 78 -13.80 -4.33 -19.41
C ARG A 78 -12.76 -3.92 -18.34
N ALA A 79 -12.02 -2.84 -18.55
CA ALA A 79 -10.97 -2.41 -17.63
C ALA A 79 -11.50 -2.13 -16.20
N GLY A 80 -12.67 -1.48 -16.10
CA GLY A 80 -13.27 -1.11 -14.81
C GLY A 80 -13.67 -2.32 -13.95
N GLU A 81 -14.41 -3.27 -14.54
CA GLU A 81 -14.84 -4.50 -13.86
C GLU A 81 -13.65 -5.33 -13.40
N THR A 82 -12.67 -5.52 -14.30
CA THR A 82 -11.46 -6.31 -14.01
C THR A 82 -10.65 -5.69 -12.87
N THR A 83 -10.58 -4.36 -12.80
CA THR A 83 -9.90 -3.64 -11.72
C THR A 83 -10.64 -3.80 -10.39
N PHE A 84 -11.98 -3.76 -10.41
CA PHE A 84 -12.79 -3.98 -9.21
C PHE A 84 -12.65 -5.41 -8.68
N GLU A 85 -12.70 -6.41 -9.57
CA GLU A 85 -12.44 -7.81 -9.23
C GLU A 85 -11.04 -7.98 -8.60
N ASP A 86 -10.00 -7.38 -9.18
CA ASP A 86 -8.64 -7.44 -8.65
C ASP A 86 -8.52 -6.80 -7.26
N PHE A 87 -9.17 -5.66 -7.07
CA PHE A 87 -9.22 -5.00 -5.78
C PHE A 87 -9.88 -5.88 -4.73
N LEU A 88 -11.03 -6.50 -5.07
CA LEU A 88 -11.76 -7.38 -4.17
C LEU A 88 -10.94 -8.61 -3.82
N VAL A 89 -10.32 -9.28 -4.80
CA VAL A 89 -9.45 -10.44 -4.58
C VAL A 89 -8.29 -10.09 -3.65
N ARG A 90 -7.64 -8.94 -3.84
CA ARG A 90 -6.56 -8.49 -2.95
C ARG A 90 -7.05 -8.27 -1.53
N ARG A 91 -8.20 -7.62 -1.33
CA ARG A 91 -8.79 -7.40 0.00
C ARG A 91 -9.19 -8.71 0.67
N PHE A 92 -9.80 -9.62 -0.08
CA PHE A 92 -10.16 -10.95 0.39
C PHE A 92 -8.94 -11.75 0.83
N LEU A 93 -7.85 -11.75 0.05
CA LEU A 93 -6.63 -12.47 0.40
C LEU A 93 -5.94 -11.87 1.62
N ILE A 94 -5.88 -10.55 1.75
CA ILE A 94 -5.31 -9.89 2.95
C ILE A 94 -6.11 -10.24 4.21
N GLY A 95 -7.43 -10.38 4.10
CA GLY A 95 -8.29 -10.79 5.21
C GLY A 95 -8.16 -12.27 5.55
N THR A 96 -8.21 -13.14 4.54
CA THR A 96 -8.21 -14.61 4.70
C THR A 96 -6.84 -15.13 5.10
N TRP A 97 -5.78 -14.67 4.44
CA TRP A 97 -4.38 -15.03 4.68
C TRP A 97 -3.72 -14.01 5.63
N HIS A 98 -4.31 -13.86 6.82
CA HIS A 98 -3.92 -12.82 7.76
C HIS A 98 -2.48 -12.99 8.27
N ARG A 99 -1.64 -11.98 8.00
CA ARG A 99 -0.22 -11.93 8.41
C ARG A 99 0.62 -13.13 7.95
N SER A 100 0.13 -13.94 7.02
CA SER A 100 0.88 -15.06 6.42
C SER A 100 1.42 -14.71 5.04
N LEU A 101 0.85 -13.72 4.35
CA LEU A 101 1.38 -13.23 3.08
C LEU A 101 2.75 -12.56 3.31
N ALA A 102 3.78 -13.08 2.63
CA ALA A 102 5.15 -12.56 2.72
C ALA A 102 5.46 -11.50 1.65
N SER A 103 4.71 -11.49 0.55
CA SER A 103 4.83 -10.51 -0.53
C SER A 103 3.45 -10.06 -1.03
N GLU A 104 3.43 -9.04 -1.88
CA GLU A 104 2.22 -8.65 -2.59
C GLU A 104 1.75 -9.77 -3.54
N VAL A 105 0.43 -9.87 -3.72
CA VAL A 105 -0.20 -10.90 -4.57
C VAL A 105 -0.06 -10.52 -6.04
N VAL A 106 0.34 -11.50 -6.85
CA VAL A 106 0.36 -11.41 -8.32
C VAL A 106 -0.87 -12.12 -8.88
N ILE A 107 -1.67 -11.41 -9.67
CA ILE A 107 -2.87 -11.92 -10.32
C ILE A 107 -2.60 -12.06 -11.80
N LYS A 108 -2.83 -13.25 -12.35
CA LYS A 108 -2.67 -13.53 -13.79
C LYS A 108 -4.00 -14.01 -14.33
N ARG A 109 -4.57 -13.30 -15.29
CA ARG A 109 -5.75 -13.74 -16.04
C ARG A 109 -5.30 -14.37 -17.35
N ARG A 110 -5.63 -15.65 -17.53
CA ARG A 110 -5.39 -16.39 -18.77
C ARG A 110 -6.73 -16.87 -19.30
N HIS A 111 -7.25 -16.17 -20.31
CA HIS A 111 -8.61 -16.41 -20.81
C HIS A 111 -9.61 -16.40 -19.63
N ASN A 112 -10.38 -17.48 -19.43
CA ASN A 112 -11.36 -17.62 -18.36
C ASN A 112 -10.75 -18.02 -16.99
N MET A 113 -9.44 -18.30 -16.91
CA MET A 113 -8.82 -18.75 -15.67
C MET A 113 -8.13 -17.59 -14.95
N VAL A 114 -8.41 -17.47 -13.66
CA VAL A 114 -7.72 -16.53 -12.76
C VAL A 114 -6.71 -17.32 -11.94
N ILE A 115 -5.43 -17.00 -12.12
CA ILE A 115 -4.33 -17.61 -11.38
C ILE A 115 -3.83 -16.60 -10.34
N LEU A 116 -3.88 -16.99 -9.08
CA LEU A 116 -3.42 -16.19 -7.95
C LEU A 116 -2.07 -16.74 -7.51
N SER A 117 -1.01 -15.96 -7.70
CA SER A 117 0.35 -16.32 -7.29
C SER A 117 0.81 -15.46 -6.12
N PHE A 118 1.21 -16.07 -5.01
CA PHE A 118 1.72 -15.32 -3.85
C PHE A 118 2.64 -16.15 -2.96
N LEU A 119 3.44 -15.46 -2.15
CA LEU A 119 4.34 -16.08 -1.19
C LEU A 119 3.71 -16.15 0.20
N VAL A 120 3.80 -17.32 0.83
CA VAL A 120 3.26 -17.60 2.17
C VAL A 120 4.40 -17.90 3.13
N SER A 121 4.43 -17.19 4.25
CA SER A 121 5.32 -17.49 5.36
C SER A 121 4.77 -18.63 6.21
N MET A 122 5.61 -19.63 6.47
CA MET A 122 5.28 -20.80 7.29
C MET A 122 5.51 -20.58 8.80
N GLU A 123 5.84 -19.36 9.24
CA GLU A 123 6.10 -19.06 10.67
C GLU A 123 4.89 -19.34 11.58
N ARG A 124 3.66 -19.18 11.05
CA ARG A 124 2.43 -19.15 11.85
C ARG A 124 1.39 -20.18 11.45
N LEU A 125 1.55 -20.80 10.28
CA LEU A 125 0.56 -21.70 9.70
C LEU A 125 1.13 -23.11 9.61
N LEU A 126 0.31 -24.09 9.98
CA LEU A 126 0.60 -25.49 9.76
C LEU A 126 0.32 -25.85 8.29
N PRO A 127 1.05 -26.79 7.67
CA PRO A 127 0.81 -27.20 6.28
C PRO A 127 -0.66 -27.59 6.00
N ARG A 128 -1.30 -28.29 6.95
CA ARG A 128 -2.72 -28.66 6.85
C ARG A 128 -3.64 -27.45 6.71
N GLN A 129 -3.36 -26.36 7.44
CA GLN A 129 -4.16 -25.13 7.36
C GLN A 129 -3.93 -24.42 6.03
N VAL A 130 -2.71 -24.45 5.49
CA VAL A 130 -2.39 -23.89 4.18
C VAL A 130 -3.18 -24.60 3.08
N TYR A 131 -3.20 -25.94 3.07
CA TYR A 131 -4.00 -26.70 2.11
C TYR A 131 -5.51 -26.45 2.24
N PHE A 132 -6.01 -26.32 3.48
CA PHE A 132 -7.41 -25.95 3.71
C PHE A 132 -7.72 -24.56 3.15
N LEU A 133 -6.91 -23.56 3.48
CA LEU A 133 -7.09 -22.19 3.00
C LEU A 133 -6.97 -22.10 1.48
N GLN A 134 -6.05 -22.84 0.86
CA GLN A 134 -5.92 -22.92 -0.59
C GLN A 134 -7.24 -23.37 -1.22
N GLY A 135 -7.77 -24.53 -0.83
CA GLY A 135 -9.04 -25.04 -1.34
C GLY A 135 -10.23 -24.13 -1.03
N TYR A 136 -10.27 -23.53 0.16
CA TYR A 136 -11.29 -22.55 0.55
C TYR A 136 -11.29 -21.34 -0.39
N THR A 137 -10.11 -20.77 -0.65
CA THR A 137 -9.98 -19.60 -1.53
C THR A 137 -10.34 -19.91 -2.98
N GLU A 138 -9.91 -21.06 -3.50
CA GLU A 138 -10.25 -21.49 -4.86
C GLU A 138 -11.76 -21.67 -5.01
N ARG A 139 -12.40 -22.35 -4.05
CA ARG A 139 -13.84 -22.63 -4.12
C ARG A 139 -14.69 -21.38 -3.97
N LEU A 140 -14.38 -20.53 -2.99
CA LEU A 140 -15.16 -19.31 -2.72
C LEU A 140 -15.03 -18.31 -3.87
N LEU A 141 -13.80 -18.01 -4.31
CA LEU A 141 -13.58 -17.05 -5.40
C LEU A 141 -14.12 -17.57 -6.73
N SER A 142 -14.04 -18.89 -6.98
CA SER A 142 -14.65 -19.46 -8.18
C SER A 142 -16.17 -19.33 -8.18
N GLY A 143 -16.81 -19.54 -7.02
CA GLY A 143 -18.25 -19.34 -6.85
C GLY A 143 -18.70 -17.89 -7.01
N TRP A 144 -17.88 -16.92 -6.58
CA TRP A 144 -18.17 -15.49 -6.65
C TRP A 144 -17.91 -14.91 -8.05
N LEU A 145 -16.72 -15.15 -8.62
CA LEU A 145 -16.32 -14.65 -9.95
C LEU A 145 -16.99 -15.40 -11.10
N LYS A 146 -17.60 -16.58 -10.85
CA LYS A 146 -18.13 -17.48 -11.88
C LYS A 146 -17.07 -17.97 -12.88
N MET A 147 -15.82 -18.01 -12.46
CA MET A 147 -14.65 -18.39 -13.26
C MET A 147 -13.81 -19.41 -12.48
N PRO A 148 -13.08 -20.31 -13.14
CA PRO A 148 -12.12 -21.18 -12.45
C PRO A 148 -10.96 -20.34 -11.88
N VAL A 149 -10.73 -20.50 -10.58
CA VAL A 149 -9.62 -19.85 -9.85
C VAL A 149 -8.62 -20.91 -9.44
N LYS A 150 -7.34 -20.68 -9.73
CA LYS A 150 -6.22 -21.54 -9.34
C LYS A 150 -5.28 -20.76 -8.43
N VAL A 151 -4.92 -21.34 -7.29
CA VAL A 151 -3.98 -20.73 -6.35
C VAL A 151 -2.61 -21.40 -6.49
N GLU A 152 -1.61 -20.59 -6.85
CA GLU A 152 -0.20 -20.95 -6.94
C GLU A 152 0.55 -20.31 -5.76
N LEU A 153 0.65 -21.03 -4.65
CA LEU A 153 1.39 -20.55 -3.49
C LEU A 153 2.82 -21.11 -3.49
N GLN A 154 3.76 -20.28 -3.06
CA GLN A 154 5.13 -20.72 -2.76
C GLN A 154 5.47 -20.34 -1.32
N THR A 155 6.14 -21.25 -0.63
CA THR A 155 6.38 -21.15 0.81
C THR A 155 7.75 -20.56 1.10
N VAL A 156 7.81 -19.68 2.09
CA VAL A 156 9.03 -19.08 2.61
C VAL A 156 9.14 -19.43 4.10
N ALA A 157 10.35 -19.71 4.58
CA ALA A 157 10.57 -20.06 5.98
C ALA A 157 10.18 -18.90 6.91
N SER A 158 10.68 -17.69 6.62
CA SER A 158 10.40 -16.49 7.40
C SER A 158 10.03 -15.29 6.54
N GLN A 159 9.29 -14.33 7.10
CA GLN A 159 9.06 -13.04 6.41
C GLN A 159 10.35 -12.23 6.27
N ARG A 160 11.35 -12.52 7.11
CA ARG A 160 12.66 -11.84 7.10
C ARG A 160 13.48 -12.20 5.87
N ASP A 161 13.25 -13.37 5.29
CA ASP A 161 13.95 -13.81 4.07
C ASP A 161 13.54 -12.98 2.83
N MET A 162 12.38 -12.31 2.89
CA MET A 162 11.88 -11.43 1.82
C MET A 162 12.42 -10.00 1.90
N VAL A 163 13.27 -9.69 2.89
CA VAL A 163 13.79 -8.34 3.10
C VAL A 163 14.86 -8.04 2.06
N PHE A 164 14.57 -7.08 1.19
CA PHE A 164 15.50 -6.61 0.16
C PHE A 164 16.36 -5.45 0.65
N LYS A 165 15.76 -4.50 1.38
CA LYS A 165 16.44 -3.28 1.84
C LYS A 165 15.89 -2.83 3.18
N LYS A 166 16.74 -2.28 4.04
CA LYS A 166 16.33 -1.57 5.26
C LYS A 166 16.45 -0.06 5.06
N ILE A 167 15.42 0.69 5.48
CA ILE A 167 15.33 2.15 5.33
C ILE A 167 14.97 2.85 6.63
#